data_AF-A0AAV5HW73-F1
#
_entry.id   AF-A0AAV5HW73-F1
#
_cell.length_a   1.000
_cell.length_b   1.000
_cell.length_c   1.000
_cell.angle_alpha   90.00
_cell.angle_beta   90.00
_cell.angle_gamma   90.00
#
_symmetry.space_group_name_H-M   'P 1'
#
loop_
_entity.id
_entity.type
_entity.pdbx_description
1 polymer ?
#
loop_
_entity_poly.entity_id
_entity_poly.type
_entity_poly.pdbx_seq_one_letter_code
_entity_poly.pdbx_strand_id
1 'polypeptide(L)'
;MRANFEFINKLGVDKWCFHDRDIAPDGKTLEETNANLDEVVALAKELQGSKIRPSWGTAQLFVHPHYMHGGATSSELGVYAYAAAQVKKAIEARFLETIVAYKKKIGFNG
;
A
#
# COMPACT_ATOMS: atom_id res chain seq x y z
N MET A 1 -0.21 2.73 13.23
CA MET A 1 0.05 1.26 13.21
C MET A 1 -0.01 0.57 14.57
N ARG A 2 0.74 0.98 15.60
CA ARG A 2 0.79 0.25 16.90
C ARG A 2 -0.60 0.02 17.52
N ALA A 3 -1.44 1.05 17.58
CA ALA A 3 -2.82 0.94 18.07
C ALA A 3 -3.67 -0.07 17.28
N ASN A 4 -3.53 -0.11 15.95
CA ASN A 4 -4.25 -1.07 15.10
C ASN A 4 -3.86 -2.52 15.42
N PHE A 5 -2.57 -2.81 15.53
CA PHE A 5 -2.11 -4.18 15.86
C PHE A 5 -2.42 -4.59 17.30
N GLU A 6 -2.42 -3.65 18.24
CA GLU A 6 -2.92 -3.91 19.60
C GLU A 6 -4.41 -4.30 19.56
N PHE A 7 -5.23 -3.55 18.82
CA PHE A 7 -6.66 -3.80 18.67
C PHE A 7 -6.95 -5.15 18.00
N ILE A 8 -6.27 -5.44 16.88
CA ILE A 8 -6.36 -6.74 16.17
C ILE A 8 -6.05 -7.91 17.13
N ASN A 9 -4.98 -7.80 17.91
CA ASN A 9 -4.62 -8.83 18.88
C ASN A 9 -5.69 -9.00 19.97
N LYS A 10 -6.24 -7.91 20.51
CA LYS A 10 -7.32 -7.96 21.51
C LYS A 10 -8.60 -8.57 20.97
N LEU A 11 -8.93 -8.34 19.70
CA LEU A 11 -10.07 -8.95 19.03
C LEU A 11 -9.84 -10.42 18.66
N GLY A 12 -8.60 -10.91 18.69
CA GLY A 12 -8.27 -12.28 18.31
C GLY A 12 -8.42 -12.54 16.81
N VAL A 13 -8.35 -11.51 15.97
CA VAL A 13 -8.41 -11.65 14.50
C VAL A 13 -7.01 -11.72 13.91
N ASP A 14 -6.85 -12.43 12.79
CA ASP A 14 -5.56 -12.69 12.14
C ASP A 14 -5.39 -11.94 10.79
N LYS A 15 -6.42 -11.19 10.39
CA LYS A 15 -6.46 -10.43 9.15
C LYS A 15 -6.70 -8.95 9.39
N TRP A 16 -6.13 -8.15 8.50
CA TRP A 16 -6.41 -6.72 8.39
C TRP A 16 -6.35 -6.28 6.94
N CYS A 17 -6.85 -5.08 6.69
CA CYS A 17 -6.94 -4.50 5.36
C CYS A 17 -6.57 -3.02 5.41
N PHE A 18 -6.14 -2.47 4.28
CA PHE A 18 -5.82 -1.05 4.20
C PHE A 18 -5.96 -0.52 2.77
N HIS A 19 -6.35 0.75 2.65
CA HIS A 19 -5.89 1.57 1.54
C HIS A 19 -4.53 2.16 1.89
N ASP A 20 -3.70 2.42 0.89
CA ASP A 20 -2.39 3.05 1.07
C ASP A 20 -2.45 4.38 1.85
N ARG A 21 -3.48 5.19 1.62
CA ARG A 21 -3.70 6.47 2.33
C ARG A 21 -4.32 6.34 3.72
N ASP A 22 -4.85 5.17 4.08
CA ASP A 22 -5.35 4.94 5.45
C ASP A 22 -4.18 4.87 6.45
N ILE A 23 -3.02 4.42 5.98
CA ILE A 23 -1.88 4.08 6.83
C ILE A 23 -0.73 5.09 6.71
N ALA A 24 -0.59 5.76 5.56
CA ALA A 24 0.50 6.70 5.31
C ALA A 24 -0.01 7.99 4.64
N PRO A 25 0.48 9.17 5.06
CA PRO A 25 0.07 10.45 4.49
C PRO A 25 0.60 10.63 3.07
N ASP A 26 -0.10 11.46 2.29
CA ASP A 26 0.43 12.00 1.03
C ASP A 26 1.68 12.84 1.26
N GLY A 27 2.60 12.80 0.29
CA GLY A 27 3.73 13.72 0.18
C GLY A 27 3.44 14.86 -0.80
N LYS A 28 4.40 15.77 -0.98
CA LYS A 28 4.30 16.83 -2.01
C LYS A 28 4.56 16.27 -3.41
N THR A 29 5.21 15.13 -3.49
CA THR A 29 5.54 14.42 -4.73
C THR A 29 5.14 12.95 -4.61
N LEU A 30 5.02 12.25 -5.74
CA LEU A 30 4.79 10.80 -5.75
C LEU A 30 5.96 10.06 -5.06
N GLU A 31 7.20 10.53 -5.24
CA GLU A 31 8.39 9.99 -4.58
C GLU A 31 8.26 10.05 -3.05
N GLU A 32 7.92 11.22 -2.50
CA GLU A 32 7.70 11.41 -1.06
C GLU A 32 6.52 10.57 -0.55
N THR A 33 5.43 10.50 -1.31
CA THR A 33 4.25 9.69 -0.98
C THR A 33 4.61 8.20 -0.89
N ASN A 34 5.44 7.73 -1.82
CA ASN A 34 5.93 6.35 -1.83
C ASN A 34 6.88 6.07 -0.66
N ALA A 35 7.78 7.00 -0.34
CA ALA A 35 8.69 6.89 0.79
C ALA A 35 7.94 6.82 2.12
N ASN A 36 6.96 7.70 2.34
CA ASN A 36 6.09 7.67 3.53
C ASN A 36 5.38 6.31 3.67
N LEU A 37 4.86 5.77 2.57
CA LEU A 37 4.22 4.46 2.57
C LEU A 37 5.20 3.34 2.91
N ASP A 38 6.41 3.36 2.34
CA ASP A 38 7.43 2.35 2.61
C ASP A 38 7.81 2.28 4.10
N GLU A 39 7.98 3.43 4.76
CA GLU A 39 8.26 3.49 6.19
C GLU A 39 7.15 2.85 7.04
N VAL A 40 5.90 3.18 6.74
CA VAL A 40 4.75 2.63 7.48
C VAL A 40 4.58 1.14 7.22
N VAL A 41 4.77 0.69 5.98
CA VAL A 41 4.67 -0.73 5.62
C VAL A 41 5.81 -1.53 6.28
N ALA A 42 7.02 -0.98 6.40
CA ALA A 42 8.10 -1.60 7.15
C ALA A 42 7.73 -1.81 8.63
N LEU A 43 7.16 -0.78 9.27
CA LEU A 43 6.65 -0.89 10.64
C LEU A 43 5.49 -1.90 10.76
N ALA A 44 4.56 -1.91 9.79
CA ALA A 44 3.46 -2.85 9.77
C ALA A 44 3.96 -4.30 9.68
N LYS A 45 5.00 -4.54 8.87
CA LYS A 45 5.64 -5.86 8.73
C LYS A 45 6.25 -6.32 10.05
N GLU A 46 6.94 -5.45 10.79
CA GLU A 46 7.48 -5.76 12.11
C GLU A 46 6.34 -6.16 13.09
N LEU A 47 5.27 -5.37 13.12
CA LEU A 47 4.15 -5.56 14.07
C LEU A 47 3.24 -6.76 13.76
N GLN A 48 3.20 -7.22 12.50
CA GLN A 48 2.42 -8.40 12.09
C GLN A 48 2.88 -9.70 12.76
N GLY A 49 4.17 -9.81 13.07
CA GLY A 49 4.77 -11.07 13.55
C GLY A 49 4.45 -12.24 12.62
N SER A 50 4.15 -13.41 13.19
CA SER A 50 3.85 -14.64 12.43
C SER A 50 2.36 -14.93 12.25
N LYS A 51 1.49 -14.32 13.07
CA LYS A 51 0.07 -14.65 13.16
C LYS A 51 -0.83 -13.74 12.34
N ILE A 52 -0.53 -12.45 12.25
CA ILE A 52 -1.38 -11.46 11.59
C ILE A 52 -0.86 -11.24 10.16
N ARG A 53 -1.75 -11.26 9.16
CA ARG A 53 -1.38 -10.99 7.76
C ARG A 53 -2.40 -10.08 7.09
N PRO A 54 -2.00 -9.24 6.12
CA PRO A 54 -2.95 -8.46 5.35
C PRO A 54 -3.80 -9.42 4.51
N SER A 55 -5.12 -9.26 4.53
CA SER A 55 -6.01 -9.94 3.59
C SER A 55 -5.84 -9.31 2.22
N TRP A 56 -6.05 -7.99 2.15
CA TRP A 56 -5.82 -7.18 0.96
C TRP A 56 -5.23 -5.81 1.32
N GLY A 57 -4.57 -5.21 0.34
CA GLY A 57 -4.16 -3.82 0.31
C GLY A 57 -4.60 -3.23 -1.02
N THR A 58 -5.02 -1.96 -1.03
CA THR A 58 -5.53 -1.29 -2.24
C THR A 58 -5.08 0.16 -2.34
N ALA A 59 -5.18 0.76 -3.52
CA ALA A 59 -4.91 2.17 -3.74
C ALA A 59 -6.18 3.01 -3.55
N GLN A 60 -6.10 4.10 -2.78
CA GLN A 60 -7.21 5.03 -2.56
C GLN A 60 -7.37 6.02 -3.72
N LEU A 61 -7.93 5.55 -4.84
CA LEU A 61 -8.07 6.35 -6.07
C LEU A 61 -9.34 7.23 -6.13
N PHE A 62 -9.78 7.77 -5.01
CA PHE A 62 -11.09 8.45 -4.94
C PHE A 62 -11.18 9.63 -3.95
N VAL A 63 -10.24 9.80 -3.03
CA VAL A 63 -10.29 10.91 -2.05
C VAL A 63 -9.55 12.15 -2.54
N HIS A 64 -8.33 12.00 -3.05
CA HIS A 64 -7.53 13.14 -3.47
C HIS A 64 -8.19 13.89 -4.66
N PRO A 65 -8.22 15.24 -4.67
CA PRO A 65 -8.95 16.01 -5.69
C PRO A 65 -8.57 15.70 -7.15
N HIS A 66 -7.37 15.20 -7.42
CA HIS A 66 -6.98 14.79 -8.78
C HIS A 66 -7.82 13.62 -9.34
N TYR A 67 -8.52 12.87 -8.49
CA TYR A 67 -9.38 11.75 -8.86
C TYR A 67 -10.84 12.16 -9.01
N MET A 68 -11.15 13.46 -8.96
CA MET A 68 -12.50 14.00 -9.13
C MET A 68 -13.15 13.55 -10.45
N HIS A 69 -12.35 13.28 -11.48
CA HIS A 69 -12.81 12.76 -12.78
C HIS A 69 -12.48 11.28 -13.01
N GLY A 70 -12.15 10.55 -11.94
CA GLY A 70 -11.81 9.12 -11.96
C GLY A 70 -10.31 8.84 -11.87
N GLY A 71 -9.96 7.58 -11.60
CA GLY A 71 -8.59 7.07 -11.67
C GLY A 71 -8.30 6.53 -13.08
N ALA A 72 -8.55 5.24 -13.28
CA ALA A 72 -8.40 4.60 -14.60
C ALA A 72 -9.41 5.08 -15.67
N THR A 73 -10.50 5.72 -15.24
CA THR A 73 -11.56 6.23 -16.13
C THR A 73 -11.45 7.74 -16.38
N SER A 74 -10.38 8.38 -15.92
CA SER A 74 -10.16 9.80 -16.17
C SER A 74 -9.96 10.08 -17.65
N SER A 75 -10.47 11.21 -18.13
CA SER A 75 -10.16 11.75 -19.45
C SER A 75 -8.73 12.31 -19.54
N GLU A 76 -8.08 12.54 -18.40
CA GLU A 76 -6.74 13.10 -18.30
C GLU A 76 -5.67 11.99 -18.17
N LEU A 77 -4.77 11.90 -19.16
CA LEU A 77 -3.71 10.89 -19.19
C LEU A 77 -2.80 10.94 -17.96
N GLY A 78 -2.51 12.15 -17.45
CA GLY A 78 -1.70 12.33 -16.24
C GLY A 78 -2.33 11.71 -14.99
N VAL A 79 -3.66 11.77 -14.87
CA VAL A 79 -4.39 11.15 -13.75
C VAL A 79 -4.38 9.63 -13.88
N TYR A 80 -4.60 9.11 -15.10
CA TYR A 80 -4.47 7.68 -15.37
C TYR A 80 -3.08 7.15 -14.99
N ALA A 81 -2.03 7.83 -15.44
CA ALA A 81 -0.65 7.43 -15.17
C ALA A 81 -0.32 7.48 -13.67
N TYR A 82 -0.77 8.53 -12.95
CA TYR A 82 -0.60 8.62 -11.50
C TYR A 82 -1.36 7.50 -10.77
N ALA A 83 -2.61 7.24 -11.15
CA ALA A 83 -3.41 6.14 -10.60
C ALA A 83 -2.72 4.78 -10.79
N ALA A 84 -2.18 4.52 -11.99
CA ALA A 84 -1.43 3.30 -12.27
C ALA A 84 -0.17 3.17 -11.39
N ALA A 85 0.56 4.27 -11.17
CA ALA A 85 1.72 4.28 -10.29
C ALA A 85 1.34 3.99 -8.83
N GLN A 86 0.25 4.58 -8.33
CA GLN A 86 -0.25 4.33 -6.98
C GLN A 86 -0.73 2.88 -6.80
N VAL A 87 -1.44 2.32 -7.79
CA VAL A 87 -1.86 0.90 -7.79
C VAL A 87 -0.64 -0.02 -7.76
N LYS A 88 0.38 0.25 -8.59
CA LYS A 88 1.64 -0.52 -8.57
C LYS A 88 2.24 -0.51 -7.16
N LYS A 89 2.33 0.66 -6.52
CA LYS A 89 2.89 0.78 -5.17
C LYS A 89 2.03 0.07 -4.11
N ALA A 90 0.71 0.15 -4.18
CA ALA A 90 -0.18 -0.57 -3.27
C ALA A 90 -0.04 -2.10 -3.39
N ILE A 91 0.15 -2.61 -4.61
CA ILE A 91 0.46 -4.02 -4.87
C ILE A 91 1.81 -4.40 -4.23
N GLU A 92 2.85 -3.59 -4.43
CA GLU A 92 4.16 -3.80 -3.79
C GLU A 92 4.07 -3.81 -2.26
N ALA A 93 3.34 -2.85 -1.68
CA ALA A 93 3.13 -2.72 -0.25
C ALA A 93 2.40 -3.92 0.36
N ARG A 94 1.40 -4.48 -0.35
CA ARG A 94 0.71 -5.70 0.08
C ARG A 94 1.64 -6.92 0.09
N PHE A 95 2.50 -7.04 -0.91
CA PHE A 95 3.22 -8.27 -1.25
C PHE A 95 4.72 -8.23 -0.94
N LEU A 96 5.13 -7.58 0.16
CA LEU A 96 6.55 -7.49 0.54
C LEU A 96 7.29 -8.83 0.64
N GLU A 97 6.58 -9.94 0.83
CA GLU A 97 7.19 -11.28 0.78
C GLU A 97 7.11 -11.91 -0.60
N THR A 98 6.06 -11.67 -1.39
CA THR A 98 5.83 -12.40 -2.64
C THR A 98 6.59 -11.81 -3.82
N ILE A 99 6.64 -10.49 -3.97
CA ILE A 99 7.30 -9.87 -5.14
C ILE A 99 8.81 -9.92 -5.02
N VAL A 100 9.38 -9.65 -3.84
CA VAL A 100 10.83 -9.75 -3.60
C VAL A 100 11.27 -11.21 -3.70
N ALA A 101 10.54 -12.16 -3.09
CA ALA A 101 10.85 -13.58 -3.23
C ALA A 101 10.67 -14.06 -4.66
N TYR A 102 9.67 -13.57 -5.40
CA TYR A 102 9.45 -13.91 -6.79
C TYR A 102 10.55 -13.35 -7.70
N LYS A 103 10.89 -12.05 -7.59
CA LYS A 103 12.01 -11.43 -8.29
C LYS A 103 13.32 -12.19 -8.05
N LYS A 104 13.60 -12.55 -6.79
CA LYS A 104 14.75 -13.39 -6.41
C LYS A 104 14.67 -14.79 -7.01
N LYS A 105 13.48 -15.41 -7.04
CA LYS A 105 13.24 -16.74 -7.63
C LYS A 105 13.47 -16.74 -9.15
N ILE A 106 13.16 -15.65 -9.85
CA ILE A 106 13.31 -15.55 -11.30
C ILE A 106 14.60 -14.84 -11.75
N GLY A 107 15.47 -14.45 -10.81
CA GLY A 107 16.72 -13.74 -11.12
C GLY A 107 16.51 -12.33 -11.70
N PHE A 108 15.38 -11.69 -11.44
CA PHE A 108 15.08 -10.35 -11.93
C PHE A 108 15.67 -9.29 -10.99
N ASN A 109 16.76 -8.66 -11.43
CA ASN A 109 17.52 -7.64 -10.69
C ASN A 109 17.15 -6.20 -11.06
N GLY A 110 16.03 -5.99 -11.74
CA GLY A 110 15.53 -4.66 -12.11
C GLY A 110 14.99 -3.88 -10.93
#